data_AF-A0A2C9M5F1-F1
#
_entry.id   AF-A0A2C9M5F1-F1
#
_cell.length_a   1.000
_cell.length_b   1.000
_cell.length_c   1.000
_cell.angle_alpha   90.00
_cell.angle_beta   90.00
_cell.angle_gamma   90.00
#
_symmetry.space_group_name_H-M   'P 1'
#
loop_
_entity.id
_entity.type
_entity.pdbx_description
1 polymer ?
#
loop_
_entity_poly.entity_id
_entity_poly.type
_entity_poly.pdbx_seq_one_letter_code
_entity_poly.pdbx_strand_id
1 'polypeptide(L)'
;MVIKREMAFGIVQGLGDIWKCQELQDFTVTLGDTQYGCHRLLLAACSIYFRGLFRSGMKETESNCVTVEDISSETFELILETLYTGHSVLTNDNVTDIWRAAHRLQIEFLVKECEHFVIKTMSLENYIDYFKVGRLFNSNAVVDVAWMFMLKNFTSFSKEHFFLELPLSDVLRLVESQSLVAKSEDNVIKAIMKWIEFAPNSEGLPSSRVQDVAMEDSRCLRFQNERNDIKNVNVSNENSSVGILTGGSRSMDLFALMSRARTCLASHECLEMMLGHPLVTSDKQTRDLITQALLYQLQIGKRNGQWPTSAIHRNSSFYENVAITAELLPDITLIKVFSFTRNKWFSTKIKSFPGTEVFRLAAVDKSLYSLCVTLKSRWDNEDEPYRLSLFELMHNAWSEKQFHLRIPPLCRYFFTAVNDYIYLLNSDLRTIWRLDPKSTLSVQLANNIPDD
;
A
#
# COMPACT_ATOMS: atom_id res chain seq x y z
N MET A 1 0.43 -2.13 -39.08
CA MET A 1 -0.65 -2.30 -40.08
C MET A 1 -1.86 -1.55 -39.56
N VAL A 2 -2.29 -0.47 -40.21
CA VAL A 2 -3.52 0.26 -39.82
C VAL A 2 -4.66 -0.32 -40.65
N ILE A 3 -5.46 -1.20 -40.06
CA ILE A 3 -6.66 -1.73 -40.70
C ILE A 3 -7.74 -0.64 -40.65
N LYS A 4 -8.31 -0.25 -41.79
CA LYS A 4 -9.44 0.69 -41.79
C LYS A 4 -10.65 0.01 -41.14
N ARG A 5 -11.27 0.69 -40.17
CA ARG A 5 -12.42 0.15 -39.41
C ARG A 5 -13.55 -0.33 -40.33
N GLU A 6 -13.87 0.42 -41.37
CA GLU A 6 -14.91 0.08 -42.35
C GLU A 6 -14.62 -1.24 -43.07
N MET A 7 -13.35 -1.48 -43.45
CA MET A 7 -12.95 -2.72 -44.12
C MET A 7 -13.02 -3.92 -43.16
N ALA A 8 -12.57 -3.75 -41.91
CA ALA A 8 -12.68 -4.81 -40.89
C ALA A 8 -14.16 -5.15 -40.62
N PHE A 9 -15.00 -4.12 -40.49
CA PHE A 9 -16.43 -4.29 -40.26
C PHE A 9 -17.11 -5.06 -41.39
N GLY A 10 -16.82 -4.73 -42.66
CA GLY A 10 -17.39 -5.45 -43.81
C GLY A 10 -16.99 -6.93 -43.85
N ILE A 11 -15.76 -7.28 -43.46
CA ILE A 11 -15.30 -8.67 -43.38
C ILE A 11 -16.03 -9.41 -42.26
N VAL A 12 -16.11 -8.82 -41.06
CA VAL A 12 -16.79 -9.41 -39.90
C VAL A 12 -18.28 -9.58 -40.17
N GLN A 13 -18.92 -8.62 -40.82
CA GLN A 13 -20.32 -8.71 -41.24
C GLN A 13 -20.54 -9.90 -42.18
N GLY A 14 -19.69 -10.07 -43.21
CA GLY A 14 -19.78 -11.21 -44.11
C GLY A 14 -19.57 -12.56 -43.41
N LEU A 15 -18.63 -12.64 -42.45
CA LEU A 15 -18.43 -13.84 -41.63
C LEU A 15 -19.66 -14.14 -40.75
N GLY A 16 -20.26 -13.11 -40.16
CA GLY A 16 -21.49 -13.23 -39.39
C GLY A 16 -22.67 -13.71 -40.22
N ASP A 17 -22.81 -13.24 -41.46
CA ASP A 17 -23.89 -13.67 -42.37
C ASP A 17 -23.74 -15.14 -42.78
N ILE A 18 -22.52 -15.58 -43.13
CA ILE A 18 -22.23 -16.99 -43.44
C ILE A 18 -22.56 -17.90 -42.25
N TRP A 19 -22.20 -17.47 -41.03
CA TRP A 19 -22.50 -18.22 -39.81
C TRP A 19 -24.01 -18.34 -39.56
N LYS A 20 -24.76 -17.25 -39.71
CA LYS A 20 -26.23 -17.24 -39.54
C LYS A 20 -26.96 -18.09 -40.57
N CYS A 21 -26.48 -18.12 -41.81
CA CYS A 21 -27.03 -18.96 -42.87
C CYS A 21 -26.59 -20.43 -42.77
N GLN A 22 -25.71 -20.77 -41.82
CA GLN A 22 -25.12 -22.11 -41.65
C GLN A 22 -24.40 -22.62 -42.91
N GLU A 23 -23.81 -21.71 -43.68
CA GLU A 23 -23.08 -22.04 -44.90
C GLU A 23 -21.61 -22.37 -44.61
N LEU A 24 -20.99 -23.24 -45.41
CA LEU A 24 -19.54 -23.53 -45.41
C LEU A 24 -18.96 -24.02 -44.06
N GLN A 25 -19.79 -24.52 -43.15
CA GLN A 25 -19.35 -25.11 -41.88
C GLN A 25 -18.56 -26.40 -42.14
N ASP A 26 -17.30 -26.42 -41.72
CA ASP A 26 -16.35 -27.53 -41.95
C ASP A 26 -15.92 -28.20 -40.64
N PHE A 27 -16.52 -27.82 -39.51
CA PHE A 27 -16.22 -28.37 -38.19
C PHE A 27 -17.40 -28.25 -37.23
N THR A 28 -17.52 -29.21 -36.31
CA THR A 28 -18.56 -29.21 -35.27
C THR A 28 -17.93 -29.23 -33.88
N VAL A 29 -18.35 -28.31 -33.01
CA VAL A 29 -17.99 -28.35 -31.59
C VAL A 29 -19.18 -28.88 -30.81
N THR A 30 -18.97 -29.94 -30.03
CA THR A 30 -19.99 -30.56 -29.19
C THR A 30 -19.77 -30.17 -27.73
N LEU A 31 -20.83 -29.70 -27.06
CA LEU A 31 -20.86 -29.33 -25.64
C LEU A 31 -22.03 -30.04 -24.98
N GLY A 32 -21.76 -31.12 -24.25
CA GLY A 32 -22.82 -31.99 -23.73
C GLY A 32 -23.68 -32.53 -24.87
N ASP A 33 -24.96 -32.16 -24.87
CA ASP A 33 -25.94 -32.58 -25.89
C ASP A 33 -26.11 -31.57 -27.04
N THR A 34 -25.45 -30.39 -26.97
CA THR A 34 -25.57 -29.35 -28.01
C THR A 34 -24.40 -29.40 -28.99
N GLN A 35 -24.69 -29.17 -30.27
CA GLN A 35 -23.70 -29.16 -31.36
C GLN A 35 -23.70 -27.81 -32.06
N TYR A 36 -22.51 -27.27 -32.29
CA TYR A 36 -22.29 -25.98 -32.93
C TYR A 36 -21.47 -26.15 -34.21
N GLY A 37 -22.09 -25.88 -35.36
CA GLY A 37 -21.39 -25.82 -36.63
C GLY A 37 -20.54 -24.55 -36.75
N CYS A 38 -19.26 -24.73 -37.08
CA CYS A 38 -18.23 -23.70 -37.04
C CYS A 38 -17.30 -23.79 -38.25
N HIS A 39 -16.48 -22.74 -38.42
CA HIS A 39 -15.45 -22.66 -39.43
C HIS A 39 -14.05 -22.84 -38.82
N ARG A 40 -13.30 -23.84 -39.27
CA ARG A 40 -11.93 -24.15 -38.78
C ARG A 40 -11.02 -22.94 -38.91
N LEU A 41 -11.11 -22.23 -40.04
CA LEU A 41 -10.28 -21.05 -40.30
C LEU A 41 -10.46 -19.97 -39.23
N LEU A 42 -11.71 -19.64 -38.87
CA LEU A 42 -11.99 -18.60 -37.89
C LEU A 42 -11.55 -19.04 -36.48
N LEU A 43 -11.93 -20.26 -36.07
CA LEU A 43 -11.52 -20.79 -34.77
C LEU A 43 -9.99 -20.85 -34.65
N ALA A 44 -9.28 -21.31 -35.67
CA ALA A 44 -7.82 -21.31 -35.70
C ALA A 44 -7.24 -19.89 -35.65
N ALA A 45 -7.85 -18.92 -36.33
CA ALA A 45 -7.38 -17.55 -36.34
C ALA A 45 -7.49 -16.89 -34.96
N CYS A 46 -8.57 -17.17 -34.23
CA CYS A 46 -8.89 -16.52 -32.96
C CYS A 46 -8.34 -17.27 -31.73
N SER A 47 -8.23 -18.60 -31.79
CA SER A 47 -7.89 -19.46 -30.65
C SER A 47 -6.63 -20.28 -30.93
N ILE A 48 -5.66 -20.19 -30.01
CA ILE A 48 -4.44 -21.01 -30.08
C ILE A 48 -4.76 -22.47 -29.83
N TYR A 49 -5.71 -22.77 -28.93
CA TYR A 49 -6.21 -24.11 -28.67
C TYR A 49 -6.73 -24.79 -29.96
N PHE A 50 -7.68 -24.17 -30.65
CA PHE A 50 -8.22 -24.73 -31.90
C PHE A 50 -7.17 -24.78 -33.00
N ARG A 51 -6.27 -23.79 -33.09
CA ARG A 51 -5.14 -23.83 -34.02
C ARG A 51 -4.22 -25.03 -33.79
N GLY A 52 -3.94 -25.34 -32.51
CA GLY A 52 -3.17 -26.52 -32.11
C GLY A 52 -3.93 -27.81 -32.45
N LEU A 53 -5.21 -27.88 -32.10
CA LEU A 53 -6.10 -29.00 -32.40
C LEU A 53 -6.12 -29.33 -33.90
N PHE A 54 -6.26 -28.33 -34.78
CA PHE A 54 -6.30 -28.58 -36.22
C PHE A 54 -4.94 -28.92 -36.84
N ARG A 55 -3.84 -28.69 -36.12
CA ARG A 55 -2.47 -29.01 -36.56
C ARG A 55 -1.93 -30.32 -35.96
N SER A 56 -2.57 -30.86 -34.93
CA SER A 56 -2.05 -32.01 -34.17
C SER A 56 -2.10 -33.33 -34.94
N GLY A 57 -2.96 -33.43 -35.97
CA GLY A 57 -3.16 -34.67 -36.72
C GLY A 57 -3.81 -35.78 -35.89
N MET A 58 -4.49 -35.43 -34.80
CA MET A 58 -5.22 -36.35 -33.93
C MET A 58 -6.59 -36.71 -34.52
N LYS A 59 -7.32 -37.67 -33.91
CA LYS A 59 -8.61 -38.20 -34.39
C LYS A 59 -9.65 -37.11 -34.65
N GLU A 60 -9.64 -36.04 -33.86
CA GLU A 60 -10.53 -34.87 -33.95
C GLU A 60 -10.36 -34.13 -35.28
N THR A 61 -9.17 -34.21 -35.88
CA THR A 61 -8.86 -33.67 -37.21
C THR A 61 -9.47 -34.50 -38.33
N GLU A 62 -9.67 -35.80 -38.09
CA GLU A 62 -10.25 -36.77 -39.04
C GLU A 62 -11.79 -36.84 -38.92
N SER A 63 -12.34 -36.70 -37.71
CA SER A 63 -13.78 -36.72 -37.44
C SER A 63 -14.48 -35.38 -37.71
N ASN A 64 -13.74 -34.30 -37.99
CA ASN A 64 -14.23 -32.92 -38.10
C ASN A 64 -15.13 -32.48 -36.93
N CYS A 65 -14.93 -33.08 -35.76
CA CYS A 65 -15.71 -32.81 -34.57
C CYS A 65 -14.83 -32.90 -33.33
N VAL A 66 -15.05 -32.00 -32.37
CA VAL A 66 -14.44 -32.05 -31.04
C VAL A 66 -15.47 -31.86 -29.95
N THR A 67 -15.35 -32.63 -28.88
CA THR A 67 -16.09 -32.40 -27.65
C THR A 67 -15.25 -31.52 -26.74
N VAL A 68 -15.80 -30.39 -26.31
CA VAL A 68 -15.14 -29.52 -25.33
C VAL A 68 -15.84 -29.70 -23.98
N GLU A 69 -15.08 -30.04 -22.95
CA GLU A 69 -15.60 -30.21 -21.60
C GLU A 69 -15.45 -28.92 -20.78
N ASP A 70 -16.17 -28.82 -19.66
CA ASP A 70 -16.14 -27.72 -18.68
C ASP A 70 -16.40 -26.28 -19.21
N ILE A 71 -17.08 -26.16 -20.34
CA ILE A 71 -17.65 -24.89 -20.81
C ILE A 71 -19.15 -25.10 -21.02
N SER A 72 -19.98 -24.21 -20.48
CA SER A 72 -21.42 -24.28 -20.71
C SER A 72 -21.77 -23.91 -22.16
N SER A 73 -22.82 -24.52 -22.69
CA SER A 73 -23.33 -24.24 -24.04
C SER A 73 -23.65 -22.76 -24.24
N GLU A 74 -24.24 -22.10 -23.22
CA GLU A 74 -24.55 -20.67 -23.23
C GLU A 74 -23.29 -19.79 -23.31
N THR A 75 -22.27 -20.07 -22.48
CA THR A 75 -21.01 -19.31 -22.52
C THR A 75 -20.32 -19.47 -23.86
N PHE A 76 -20.29 -20.68 -24.42
CA PHE A 76 -19.65 -20.91 -25.70
C PHE A 76 -20.40 -20.25 -26.86
N GLU A 77 -21.73 -20.24 -26.84
CA GLU A 77 -22.55 -19.55 -27.82
C GLU A 77 -22.24 -18.04 -27.85
N LEU A 78 -22.15 -17.40 -26.67
CA LEU A 78 -21.75 -15.99 -26.57
C LEU A 78 -20.32 -15.74 -27.08
N ILE A 79 -19.41 -16.68 -26.84
CA ILE A 79 -18.04 -16.61 -27.39
C ILE A 79 -18.10 -16.69 -28.91
N LEU A 80 -18.81 -17.67 -29.48
CA LEU A 80 -18.96 -17.80 -30.93
C LEU A 80 -19.59 -16.54 -31.54
N GLU A 81 -20.68 -16.04 -30.96
CA GLU A 81 -21.31 -14.80 -31.40
C GLU A 81 -20.30 -13.64 -31.42
N THR A 82 -19.49 -13.51 -30.35
CA THR A 82 -18.42 -12.50 -30.27
C THR A 82 -17.35 -12.71 -31.36
N LEU A 83 -16.96 -13.95 -31.65
CA LEU A 83 -15.97 -14.27 -32.69
C LEU A 83 -16.46 -13.95 -34.10
N TYR A 84 -17.73 -14.24 -34.40
CA TYR A 84 -18.31 -14.03 -35.74
C TYR A 84 -18.79 -12.61 -35.98
N THR A 85 -19.31 -11.92 -34.96
CA THR A 85 -19.91 -10.59 -35.10
C THR A 85 -19.00 -9.46 -34.64
N GLY A 86 -17.97 -9.77 -33.84
CA GLY A 86 -17.13 -8.78 -33.17
C GLY A 86 -17.86 -7.97 -32.09
N HIS A 87 -19.13 -8.28 -31.81
CA HIS A 87 -19.91 -7.65 -30.75
C HIS A 87 -19.75 -8.46 -29.47
N SER A 88 -19.15 -7.85 -28.45
CA SER A 88 -19.01 -8.49 -27.14
C SER A 88 -20.14 -8.03 -26.21
N VAL A 89 -20.94 -8.97 -25.71
CA VAL A 89 -22.02 -8.71 -24.75
C VAL A 89 -21.59 -9.20 -23.37
N LEU A 90 -20.63 -8.49 -22.77
CA LEU A 90 -20.18 -8.77 -21.40
C LEU A 90 -21.13 -8.12 -20.39
N THR A 91 -21.51 -8.90 -19.38
CA THR A 91 -22.28 -8.50 -18.21
C THR A 91 -21.55 -8.94 -16.95
N ASN A 92 -21.90 -8.39 -15.78
CA ASN A 92 -21.29 -8.83 -14.52
C ASN A 92 -21.57 -10.31 -14.21
N ASP A 93 -22.67 -10.85 -14.72
CA ASP A 93 -23.09 -12.24 -14.48
C ASP A 93 -22.34 -13.23 -15.37
N ASN A 94 -22.08 -12.87 -16.63
CA ASN A 94 -21.46 -13.78 -17.60
C ASN A 94 -19.94 -13.63 -17.72
N VAL A 95 -19.36 -12.51 -17.28
CA VAL A 95 -17.95 -12.18 -17.59
C VAL A 95 -16.98 -13.19 -16.98
N THR A 96 -17.25 -13.72 -15.79
CA THR A 96 -16.36 -14.68 -15.12
C THR A 96 -16.30 -16.01 -15.86
N ASP A 97 -17.44 -16.49 -16.38
CA ASP A 97 -17.53 -17.73 -17.15
C ASP A 97 -16.94 -17.57 -18.54
N ILE A 98 -17.22 -16.45 -19.23
CA ILE A 98 -16.60 -16.12 -20.52
C ILE A 98 -15.09 -15.99 -20.36
N TRP A 99 -14.61 -15.35 -19.29
CA TRP A 99 -13.19 -15.19 -19.04
C TRP A 99 -12.50 -16.55 -18.78
N ARG A 100 -13.12 -17.44 -18.00
CA ARG A 100 -12.65 -18.82 -17.80
C ARG A 100 -12.54 -19.59 -19.11
N ALA A 101 -13.59 -19.53 -19.92
CA ALA A 101 -13.65 -20.18 -21.22
C ALA A 101 -12.65 -19.59 -22.20
N ALA A 102 -12.44 -18.28 -22.19
CA ALA A 102 -11.44 -17.60 -23.02
C ALA A 102 -10.00 -18.03 -22.68
N HIS A 103 -9.68 -18.22 -21.39
CA HIS A 103 -8.41 -18.79 -20.97
C HIS A 103 -8.25 -20.24 -21.45
N ARG A 104 -9.26 -21.08 -21.25
CA ARG A 104 -9.24 -22.50 -21.68
C ARG A 104 -9.06 -22.64 -23.19
N LEU A 105 -9.81 -21.85 -23.97
CA LEU A 105 -9.72 -21.82 -25.42
C LEU A 105 -8.55 -20.97 -25.93
N GLN A 106 -7.75 -20.37 -25.05
CA GLN A 106 -6.60 -19.53 -25.39
C GLN A 106 -6.93 -18.43 -26.43
N ILE A 107 -8.01 -17.67 -26.16
CA ILE A 107 -8.48 -16.54 -26.98
C ILE A 107 -8.01 -15.24 -26.33
N GLU A 108 -6.76 -14.85 -26.63
CA GLU A 108 -6.04 -13.77 -25.94
C GLU A 108 -6.75 -12.40 -25.99
N PHE A 109 -7.34 -12.03 -27.13
CA PHE A 109 -8.03 -10.74 -27.24
C PHE A 109 -9.32 -10.69 -26.42
N LEU A 110 -9.99 -11.84 -26.25
CA LEU A 110 -11.20 -11.93 -25.44
C LEU A 110 -10.86 -11.91 -23.95
N VAL A 111 -9.74 -12.54 -23.55
CA VAL A 111 -9.18 -12.40 -22.18
C VAL A 111 -8.97 -10.92 -21.85
N LYS A 112 -8.32 -10.15 -22.73
CA LYS A 112 -8.09 -8.71 -22.52
C LYS A 112 -9.38 -7.90 -22.44
N GLU A 113 -10.37 -8.24 -23.26
CA GLU A 113 -11.68 -7.58 -23.20
C GLU A 113 -12.39 -7.85 -21.87
N CYS A 114 -12.32 -9.09 -21.37
CA CYS A 114 -12.85 -9.46 -20.05
C CYS A 114 -12.13 -8.69 -18.93
N GLU A 115 -10.79 -8.63 -18.96
CA GLU A 115 -10.01 -7.85 -17.99
C GLU A 115 -10.41 -6.37 -18.00
N HIS A 116 -10.55 -5.77 -19.19
CA HIS A 116 -10.95 -4.38 -19.33
C HIS A 116 -12.35 -4.12 -18.78
N PHE A 117 -13.30 -5.02 -19.09
CA PHE A 117 -14.66 -4.94 -18.57
C PHE A 117 -14.68 -5.04 -17.05
N VAL A 118 -14.02 -6.05 -16.47
CA VAL A 118 -13.96 -6.26 -15.02
C VAL A 118 -13.36 -5.06 -14.29
N ILE A 119 -12.27 -4.48 -14.81
CA ILE A 119 -11.66 -3.27 -14.24
C ILE A 119 -12.64 -2.09 -14.27
N LYS A 120 -13.42 -1.96 -15.34
CA LYS A 120 -14.38 -0.86 -15.53
C LYS A 120 -15.63 -1.01 -14.65
N THR A 121 -16.10 -2.23 -14.41
CA THR A 121 -17.34 -2.50 -13.66
C THR A 121 -17.09 -2.87 -12.19
N MET A 122 -15.85 -2.85 -11.74
CA MET A 122 -15.48 -3.16 -10.36
C MET A 122 -16.14 -2.20 -9.36
N SER A 123 -16.77 -2.76 -8.34
CA SER A 123 -17.56 -2.08 -7.31
C SER A 123 -17.27 -2.67 -5.93
N LEU A 124 -17.85 -2.06 -4.88
CA LEU A 124 -17.73 -2.55 -3.50
C LEU A 124 -18.41 -3.91 -3.27
N GLU A 125 -19.25 -4.36 -4.20
CA GLU A 125 -19.99 -5.61 -4.08
C GLU A 125 -19.22 -6.78 -4.72
N ASN A 126 -18.44 -6.53 -5.77
CA ASN A 126 -17.83 -7.58 -6.60
C ASN A 126 -16.28 -7.63 -6.56
N TYR A 127 -15.61 -6.65 -5.95
CA TYR A 127 -14.14 -6.57 -5.99
C TYR A 127 -13.42 -7.77 -5.36
N ILE A 128 -14.02 -8.42 -4.36
CA ILE A 128 -13.43 -9.62 -3.72
C ILE A 128 -13.46 -10.80 -4.69
N ASP A 129 -14.58 -11.00 -5.37
CA ASP A 129 -14.74 -12.09 -6.33
C ASP A 129 -13.83 -11.88 -7.53
N TYR A 130 -13.76 -10.66 -8.05
CA TYR A 130 -12.83 -10.31 -9.12
C TYR A 130 -11.35 -10.41 -8.69
N PHE A 131 -11.02 -10.18 -7.42
CA PHE A 131 -9.67 -10.46 -6.92
C PHE A 131 -9.35 -11.96 -6.95
N LYS A 132 -10.27 -12.81 -6.48
CA LYS A 132 -10.10 -14.27 -6.51
C LYS A 132 -9.94 -14.79 -7.94
N VAL A 133 -10.81 -14.33 -8.84
CA VAL A 133 -10.79 -14.69 -10.25
C VAL A 133 -9.53 -14.17 -10.95
N GLY A 134 -9.13 -12.91 -10.67
CA GLY A 134 -7.90 -12.33 -11.20
C GLY A 134 -6.65 -13.10 -10.78
N ARG A 135 -6.61 -13.62 -9.54
CA ARG A 135 -5.53 -14.51 -9.08
C ARG A 135 -5.56 -15.87 -9.76
N LEU A 136 -6.74 -16.45 -9.96
CA LEU A 136 -6.90 -17.74 -10.64
C LEU A 136 -6.38 -17.69 -12.08
N PHE A 137 -6.59 -16.57 -12.77
CA PHE A 137 -6.19 -16.36 -14.16
C PHE A 137 -4.85 -15.63 -14.33
N ASN A 138 -4.12 -15.37 -13.24
CA ASN A 138 -2.85 -14.64 -13.21
C ASN A 138 -2.91 -13.24 -13.87
N SER A 139 -4.06 -12.56 -13.76
CA SER A 139 -4.25 -11.20 -14.28
C SER A 139 -3.82 -10.15 -13.25
N ASN A 140 -2.57 -9.70 -13.36
CA ASN A 140 -2.02 -8.68 -12.47
C ASN A 140 -2.80 -7.35 -12.53
N ALA A 141 -3.30 -6.98 -13.71
CA ALA A 141 -4.04 -5.73 -13.89
C ALA A 141 -5.34 -5.70 -13.05
N VAL A 142 -6.11 -6.79 -13.08
CA VAL A 142 -7.35 -6.91 -12.28
C VAL A 142 -7.02 -7.01 -10.79
N VAL A 143 -6.00 -7.81 -10.45
CA VAL A 143 -5.55 -8.01 -9.06
C VAL A 143 -5.12 -6.69 -8.42
N ASP A 144 -4.35 -5.85 -9.13
CA ASP A 144 -3.88 -4.57 -8.60
C ASP A 144 -5.02 -3.58 -8.36
N VAL A 145 -5.99 -3.50 -9.28
CA VAL A 145 -7.18 -2.64 -9.11
C VAL A 145 -8.02 -3.12 -7.93
N ALA A 146 -8.30 -4.41 -7.84
CA ALA A 146 -9.04 -4.99 -6.72
C ALA A 146 -8.31 -4.81 -5.39
N TRP A 147 -6.97 -4.91 -5.40
CA TRP A 147 -6.12 -4.61 -4.25
C TRP A 147 -6.27 -3.16 -3.77
N MET A 148 -6.33 -2.20 -4.69
CA MET A 148 -6.60 -0.80 -4.34
C MET A 148 -7.98 -0.62 -3.69
N PHE A 149 -9.00 -1.37 -4.13
CA PHE A 149 -10.32 -1.37 -3.49
C PHE A 149 -10.27 -1.93 -2.07
N MET A 150 -9.54 -3.03 -1.84
CA MET A 150 -9.31 -3.58 -0.50
C MET A 150 -8.63 -2.57 0.42
N LEU A 151 -7.57 -1.90 -0.06
CA LEU A 151 -6.84 -0.90 0.72
C LEU A 151 -7.71 0.30 1.09
N LYS A 152 -8.52 0.79 0.16
CA LYS A 152 -9.43 1.94 0.37
C LYS A 152 -10.60 1.61 1.31
N ASN A 153 -11.08 0.36 1.29
CA ASN A 153 -12.25 -0.08 2.04
C ASN A 153 -11.89 -1.02 3.20
N PHE A 154 -10.67 -0.92 3.72
CA PHE A 154 -10.12 -1.83 4.72
C PHE A 154 -11.03 -2.00 5.95
N THR A 155 -11.72 -0.94 6.39
CA THR A 155 -12.61 -1.01 7.55
C THR A 155 -13.80 -1.95 7.38
N SER A 156 -14.29 -2.10 6.14
CA SER A 156 -15.34 -3.06 5.80
C SER A 156 -14.71 -4.41 5.49
N PHE A 157 -13.66 -4.41 4.66
CA PHE A 157 -12.93 -5.60 4.23
C PHE A 157 -12.38 -6.46 5.39
N SER A 158 -11.82 -5.84 6.43
CA SER A 158 -11.28 -6.53 7.62
C SER A 158 -12.32 -7.33 8.42
N LYS A 159 -13.62 -7.15 8.13
CA LYS A 159 -14.71 -7.92 8.74
C LYS A 159 -15.17 -9.09 7.86
N GLU A 160 -14.81 -9.07 6.57
CA GLU A 160 -15.17 -10.12 5.64
C GLU A 160 -14.41 -11.41 5.97
N HIS A 161 -15.06 -12.56 5.78
CA HIS A 161 -14.42 -13.86 6.00
C HIS A 161 -13.17 -14.05 5.14
N PHE A 162 -13.21 -13.50 3.91
CA PHE A 162 -12.09 -13.60 2.98
C PHE A 162 -10.79 -12.97 3.52
N PHE A 163 -10.86 -11.94 4.39
CA PHE A 163 -9.67 -11.39 5.02
C PHE A 163 -8.93 -12.44 5.88
N LEU A 164 -9.68 -13.29 6.58
CA LEU A 164 -9.13 -14.36 7.44
C LEU A 164 -8.50 -15.52 6.64
N GLU A 165 -8.90 -15.66 5.38
CA GLU A 165 -8.37 -16.65 4.43
C GLU A 165 -7.10 -16.17 3.70
N LEU A 166 -6.77 -14.87 3.77
CA LEU A 166 -5.60 -14.33 3.08
C LEU A 166 -4.29 -15.00 3.55
N PRO A 167 -3.34 -15.26 2.64
CA PRO A 167 -2.02 -15.73 3.01
C PRO A 167 -1.23 -14.63 3.73
N LEU A 168 -0.26 -15.04 4.55
CA LEU A 168 0.59 -14.12 5.32
C LEU A 168 1.23 -13.03 4.45
N SER A 169 1.69 -13.38 3.24
CA SER A 169 2.29 -12.43 2.29
C SER A 169 1.39 -11.25 1.98
N ASP A 170 0.09 -11.51 1.82
CA ASP A 170 -0.89 -10.50 1.46
C ASP A 170 -1.24 -9.65 2.68
N VAL A 171 -1.37 -10.26 3.85
CA VAL A 171 -1.61 -9.50 5.10
C VAL A 171 -0.41 -8.60 5.42
N LEU A 172 0.83 -9.06 5.26
CA LEU A 172 2.03 -8.24 5.41
C LEU A 172 2.01 -7.07 4.42
N ARG A 173 1.77 -7.35 3.13
CA ARG A 173 1.67 -6.32 2.08
C ARG A 173 0.59 -5.28 2.40
N LEU A 174 -0.53 -5.72 2.97
CA LEU A 174 -1.63 -4.85 3.38
C LEU A 174 -1.23 -3.95 4.56
N VAL A 175 -0.62 -4.52 5.59
CA VAL A 175 -0.22 -3.80 6.81
C VAL A 175 0.90 -2.80 6.54
N GLU A 176 1.84 -3.12 5.65
CA GLU A 176 2.93 -2.21 5.24
C GLU A 176 2.43 -1.03 4.39
N SER A 177 1.38 -1.23 3.60
CA SER A 177 0.91 -0.28 2.58
C SER A 177 0.64 1.13 3.12
N GLN A 178 1.30 2.14 2.55
CA GLN A 178 1.06 3.55 2.88
C GLN A 178 -0.32 4.05 2.44
N SER A 179 -0.98 3.32 1.52
CA SER A 179 -2.29 3.68 0.95
C SER A 179 -3.46 3.02 1.69
N LEU A 180 -3.20 2.20 2.72
CA LEU A 180 -4.23 1.55 3.53
C LEU A 180 -5.07 2.59 4.25
N VAL A 181 -6.38 2.65 3.99
CA VAL A 181 -7.30 3.60 4.62
C VAL A 181 -7.96 2.94 5.84
N ALA A 182 -7.43 3.24 7.02
CA ALA A 182 -7.99 2.80 8.30
C ALA A 182 -8.39 4.00 9.16
N LYS A 183 -9.49 3.88 9.91
CA LYS A 183 -9.93 4.94 10.85
C LYS A 183 -8.92 5.18 11.99
N SER A 184 -8.23 4.12 12.40
CA SER A 184 -7.22 4.15 13.45
C SER A 184 -6.31 2.93 13.29
N GLU A 185 -5.06 3.03 13.77
CA GLU A 185 -4.15 1.88 13.81
C GLU A 185 -4.64 0.80 14.78
N ASP A 186 -5.46 1.14 15.78
CA ASP A 186 -6.15 0.18 16.63
C ASP A 186 -6.98 -0.81 15.82
N ASN A 187 -7.65 -0.35 14.76
CA ASN A 187 -8.44 -1.24 13.91
C ASN A 187 -7.54 -2.17 13.09
N VAL A 188 -6.36 -1.71 12.68
CA VAL A 188 -5.36 -2.53 11.99
C VAL A 188 -4.82 -3.61 12.93
N ILE A 189 -4.45 -3.24 14.16
CA ILE A 189 -3.96 -4.18 15.18
C ILE A 189 -5.04 -5.19 15.54
N LYS A 190 -6.28 -4.75 15.79
CA LYS A 190 -7.42 -5.65 16.06
C LYS A 190 -7.68 -6.61 14.89
N ALA A 191 -7.52 -6.17 13.64
CA ALA A 191 -7.65 -7.03 12.48
C ALA A 191 -6.51 -8.07 12.40
N ILE A 192 -5.27 -7.67 12.69
CA ILE A 192 -4.11 -8.58 12.78
C ILE A 192 -4.39 -9.67 13.83
N MET A 193 -4.83 -9.28 15.03
CA MET A 193 -5.15 -10.23 16.10
C MET A 193 -6.24 -11.23 15.67
N LYS A 194 -7.32 -10.74 15.06
CA LYS A 194 -8.39 -11.61 14.52
C LYS A 194 -7.87 -12.60 13.47
N TRP A 195 -6.98 -12.17 12.59
CA TRP A 195 -6.40 -13.03 11.57
C TRP A 195 -5.50 -14.13 12.15
N ILE A 196 -4.74 -13.80 13.20
CA ILE A 196 -3.85 -14.73 13.90
C ILE A 196 -4.62 -15.75 14.73
N GLU A 197 -5.66 -15.28 15.44
CA GLU A 197 -6.55 -16.12 16.24
C GLU A 197 -7.42 -17.04 15.37
N PHE A 198 -7.66 -16.65 14.12
CA PHE A 198 -8.37 -17.50 13.17
C PHE A 198 -7.52 -18.73 12.82
N ALA A 199 -7.86 -19.86 13.44
CA ALA A 199 -7.47 -21.16 12.94
C ALA A 199 -8.38 -21.50 11.76
N PRO A 200 -7.86 -21.65 10.52
CA PRO A 200 -8.65 -22.22 9.46
C PRO A 200 -9.06 -23.63 9.90
N ASN A 201 -10.35 -23.86 10.13
CA ASN A 201 -10.85 -25.17 10.51
C ASN A 201 -10.36 -26.21 9.50
N SER A 202 -9.64 -27.22 9.98
CA SER A 202 -9.42 -28.47 9.25
C SER A 202 -10.69 -29.33 9.23
N GLU A 203 -11.85 -28.74 9.02
CA GLU A 203 -13.12 -29.42 8.90
C GLU A 203 -13.80 -28.98 7.61
N GLY A 204 -13.82 -29.90 6.62
CA GLY A 204 -14.58 -29.73 5.39
C GLY A 204 -13.77 -29.65 4.09
N LEU A 205 -12.65 -30.39 3.97
CA LEU A 205 -12.35 -30.97 2.65
C LEU A 205 -13.20 -32.24 2.55
N PRO A 206 -14.24 -32.34 1.71
CA PRO A 206 -14.72 -33.64 1.30
C PRO A 206 -13.56 -34.30 0.56
N SER A 207 -12.98 -35.32 1.19
CA SER A 207 -12.09 -36.28 0.54
C SER A 207 -12.93 -37.11 -0.44
N SER A 208 -13.31 -36.52 -1.57
CA SER A 208 -13.66 -37.20 -2.82
C SER A 208 -13.83 -36.16 -3.93
N ARG A 209 -12.99 -36.28 -4.98
CA ARG A 209 -13.00 -35.56 -6.26
C ARG A 209 -12.25 -34.22 -6.37
N VAL A 210 -10.93 -34.26 -6.14
CA VAL A 210 -9.95 -33.55 -6.99
C VAL A 210 -8.70 -34.46 -7.18
N GLN A 211 -8.94 -35.63 -7.78
CA GLN A 211 -8.03 -36.26 -8.74
C GLN A 211 -8.86 -36.10 -10.03
N ASP A 212 -8.58 -35.16 -10.93
CA ASP A 212 -7.47 -35.18 -11.87
C ASP A 212 -7.35 -33.80 -12.54
N VAL A 213 -6.24 -33.06 -12.35
CA VAL A 213 -5.71 -32.11 -13.38
C VAL A 213 -4.21 -31.83 -13.18
N ALA A 214 -3.60 -32.17 -12.03
CA ALA A 214 -2.16 -31.95 -11.81
C ALA A 214 -1.28 -33.12 -12.30
N MET A 215 -1.48 -33.59 -13.54
CA MET A 215 -0.52 -34.45 -14.25
C MET A 215 -0.69 -34.29 -15.76
N GLU A 216 -0.45 -33.11 -16.31
CA GLU A 216 -0.09 -33.02 -17.74
C GLU A 216 0.81 -31.84 -18.12
N ASP A 217 1.49 -31.22 -17.15
CA ASP A 217 2.36 -30.05 -17.38
C ASP A 217 3.82 -30.40 -17.72
N SER A 218 4.03 -31.46 -18.51
CA SER A 218 5.40 -31.88 -18.92
C SER A 218 5.53 -32.29 -20.38
N ARG A 219 4.52 -32.06 -21.23
CA ARG A 219 4.60 -32.40 -22.67
C ARG A 219 4.45 -31.22 -23.65
N CYS A 220 4.13 -30.02 -23.18
CA CYS A 220 3.92 -28.85 -24.06
C CYS A 220 4.95 -27.73 -23.87
N LEU A 221 6.26 -28.03 -23.89
CA LEU A 221 7.32 -27.02 -24.05
C LEU A 221 8.51 -27.47 -24.93
N ARG A 222 8.34 -28.51 -25.75
CA ARG A 222 9.32 -28.88 -26.78
C ARG A 222 8.83 -28.47 -28.15
N PHE A 223 8.86 -27.18 -28.46
CA PHE A 223 9.08 -26.65 -29.82
C PHE A 223 9.27 -25.14 -29.73
N GLN A 224 10.49 -24.70 -29.43
CA GLN A 224 11.21 -23.66 -30.19
C GLN A 224 12.66 -23.54 -29.70
N ASN A 225 13.55 -23.56 -30.68
CA ASN A 225 14.97 -23.84 -30.60
C ASN A 225 15.82 -22.73 -29.98
N GLU A 226 16.88 -23.19 -29.31
CA GLU A 226 18.29 -22.82 -29.48
C GLU A 226 18.63 -21.60 -30.37
N ARG A 227 19.26 -20.59 -29.75
CA ARG A 227 20.58 -19.99 -30.06
C ARG A 227 20.59 -18.51 -29.68
N ASN A 228 21.36 -18.15 -28.66
CA ASN A 228 22.49 -17.23 -28.83
C ASN A 228 23.31 -17.10 -27.54
N ASP A 229 24.61 -17.27 -27.75
CA ASP A 229 25.71 -17.26 -26.80
C ASP A 229 26.10 -15.86 -26.29
N ILE A 230 26.49 -15.83 -25.01
CA ILE A 230 27.51 -15.00 -24.36
C ILE A 230 27.27 -13.47 -24.22
N LYS A 231 27.10 -13.03 -22.96
CA LYS A 231 28.11 -12.25 -22.22
C LYS A 231 27.80 -12.19 -20.72
N ASN A 232 28.71 -12.75 -19.93
CA ASN A 232 28.81 -12.62 -18.48
C ASN A 232 28.84 -11.15 -18.06
N VAL A 233 27.91 -10.75 -17.20
CA VAL A 233 28.12 -9.67 -16.24
C VAL A 233 27.66 -10.19 -14.88
N ASN A 234 28.62 -10.44 -14.00
CA ASN A 234 28.40 -10.74 -12.59
C ASN A 234 27.71 -9.53 -11.93
N VAL A 235 26.48 -9.70 -11.47
CA VAL A 235 25.91 -8.91 -10.39
C VAL A 235 25.42 -9.89 -9.34
N SER A 236 26.04 -9.80 -8.17
CA SER A 236 25.77 -10.57 -6.96
C SER A 236 24.29 -10.56 -6.61
N ASN A 237 23.68 -11.74 -6.67
CA ASN A 237 22.28 -12.00 -6.34
C ASN A 237 22.22 -12.48 -4.88
N GLU A 238 21.89 -11.59 -3.94
CA GLU A 238 21.43 -11.98 -2.61
C GLU A 238 19.90 -12.14 -2.65
N ASN A 239 19.44 -13.28 -3.16
CA ASN A 239 18.07 -13.73 -2.99
C ASN A 239 18.07 -14.87 -1.98
N SER A 240 17.86 -14.53 -0.71
CA SER A 240 17.50 -15.49 0.32
C SER A 240 16.14 -16.10 -0.03
N SER A 241 16.19 -17.38 -0.37
CA SER A 241 15.06 -18.29 -0.52
C SER A 241 14.09 -18.18 0.66
N VAL A 242 12.93 -17.56 0.45
CA VAL A 242 11.79 -17.69 1.35
C VAL A 242 11.08 -19.00 0.98
N GLY A 243 11.40 -20.04 1.75
CA GLY A 243 10.71 -21.31 1.68
C GLY A 243 9.21 -21.14 1.95
N ILE A 244 8.41 -21.78 1.11
CA ILE A 244 6.96 -21.92 1.27
C ILE A 244 6.74 -22.73 2.56
N LEU A 245 6.40 -22.05 3.66
CA LEU A 245 6.01 -22.66 4.93
C LEU A 245 4.48 -22.70 5.02
N THR A 246 3.88 -23.67 4.35
CA THR A 246 2.49 -24.07 4.62
C THR A 246 2.49 -24.99 5.84
N GLY A 247 2.04 -24.50 7.01
CA GLY A 247 1.75 -25.35 8.18
C GLY A 247 2.25 -24.89 9.56
N GLY A 248 2.77 -23.67 9.69
CA GLY A 248 3.07 -23.08 11.01
C GLY A 248 1.81 -22.52 11.68
N SER A 249 1.69 -22.65 13.00
CA SER A 249 0.69 -21.91 13.77
C SER A 249 0.83 -20.42 13.47
N ARG A 250 -0.23 -19.77 12.97
CA ARG A 250 -0.26 -18.31 12.64
C ARG A 250 0.22 -17.43 13.80
N SER A 251 0.24 -17.96 15.03
CA SER A 251 0.82 -17.34 16.22
C SER A 251 2.30 -16.95 16.07
N MET A 252 3.10 -17.67 15.26
CA MET A 252 4.51 -17.34 15.03
C MET A 252 4.71 -16.11 14.13
N ASP A 253 3.67 -15.72 13.38
CA ASP A 253 3.72 -14.59 12.45
C ASP A 253 3.35 -13.24 13.12
N LEU A 254 2.95 -13.27 14.40
CA LEU A 254 2.51 -12.11 15.16
C LEU A 254 3.55 -10.99 15.17
N PHE A 255 4.80 -11.31 15.49
CA PHE A 255 5.87 -10.32 15.51
C PHE A 255 6.12 -9.70 14.14
N ALA A 256 6.11 -10.51 13.07
CA ALA A 256 6.34 -10.04 11.71
C ALA A 256 5.27 -9.05 11.26
N LEU A 257 4.01 -9.27 11.64
CA LEU A 257 2.89 -8.37 11.36
C LEU A 257 2.93 -7.12 12.23
N MET A 258 3.17 -7.26 13.53
CA MET A 258 3.19 -6.14 14.47
C MET A 258 4.37 -5.18 14.23
N SER A 259 5.53 -5.70 13.82
CA SER A 259 6.69 -4.88 13.45
C SER A 259 6.47 -4.00 12.21
N ARG A 260 5.52 -4.38 11.34
CA ARG A 260 5.13 -3.62 10.14
C ARG A 260 3.94 -2.71 10.37
N ALA A 261 3.20 -2.91 11.46
CA ALA A 261 2.12 -2.03 11.88
C ALA A 261 2.66 -0.74 12.51
N ARG A 262 1.85 0.33 12.52
CA ARG A 262 2.22 1.61 13.15
C ARG A 262 1.81 1.61 14.62
N THR A 263 2.41 0.70 15.39
CA THR A 263 2.07 0.44 16.80
C THR A 263 2.21 1.68 17.70
N CYS A 264 3.17 2.57 17.41
CA CYS A 264 3.32 3.83 18.16
C CYS A 264 2.15 4.80 17.98
N LEU A 265 1.35 4.66 16.91
CA LEU A 265 0.17 5.48 16.62
C LEU A 265 -1.14 4.87 17.16
N ALA A 266 -1.09 3.68 17.75
CA ALA A 266 -2.25 3.07 18.39
C ALA A 266 -2.67 3.84 19.64
N SER A 267 -3.90 3.68 20.13
CA SER A 267 -4.31 4.27 21.41
C SER A 267 -3.61 3.58 22.58
N HIS A 268 -3.45 4.33 23.68
CA HIS A 268 -2.88 3.82 24.93
C HIS A 268 -3.66 2.59 25.44
N GLU A 269 -5.00 2.68 25.43
CA GLU A 269 -5.91 1.60 25.82
C GLU A 269 -5.72 0.35 24.95
N CYS A 270 -5.52 0.52 23.65
CA CYS A 270 -5.26 -0.60 22.75
C CYS A 270 -3.93 -1.31 23.09
N LEU A 271 -2.87 -0.56 23.37
CA LEU A 271 -1.57 -1.14 23.71
C LEU A 271 -1.59 -1.86 25.07
N GLU A 272 -2.26 -1.30 26.07
CA GLU A 272 -2.44 -1.96 27.37
C GLU A 272 -3.22 -3.27 27.25
N MET A 273 -4.33 -3.26 26.50
CA MET A 273 -5.10 -4.47 26.20
C MET A 273 -4.24 -5.53 25.49
N MET A 274 -3.38 -5.12 24.55
CA MET A 274 -2.48 -6.06 23.87
C MET A 274 -1.42 -6.66 24.81
N LEU A 275 -0.86 -5.88 25.74
CA LEU A 275 0.10 -6.41 26.73
C LEU A 275 -0.52 -7.48 27.65
N GLY A 276 -1.83 -7.40 27.91
CA GLY A 276 -2.57 -8.42 28.64
C GLY A 276 -2.98 -9.65 27.82
N HIS A 277 -2.78 -9.64 26.50
CA HIS A 277 -3.23 -10.72 25.64
C HIS A 277 -2.32 -11.97 25.74
N PRO A 278 -2.87 -13.20 25.84
CA PRO A 278 -2.05 -14.41 25.97
C PRO A 278 -1.02 -14.59 24.84
N LEU A 279 -1.42 -14.34 23.58
CA LEU A 279 -0.54 -14.47 22.40
C LEU A 279 0.64 -13.50 22.42
N VAL A 280 0.42 -12.29 22.93
CA VAL A 280 1.47 -11.27 23.06
C VAL A 280 2.37 -11.58 24.24
N THR A 281 1.80 -12.11 25.33
CA THR A 281 2.57 -12.46 26.53
C THR A 281 3.51 -13.63 26.28
N SER A 282 3.10 -14.59 25.44
CA SER A 282 3.93 -15.73 25.06
C SER A 282 5.08 -15.36 24.12
N ASP A 283 4.91 -14.35 23.26
CA ASP A 283 5.95 -13.88 22.36
C ASP A 283 6.72 -12.68 22.93
N LYS A 284 7.93 -12.96 23.42
CA LYS A 284 8.82 -11.94 23.98
C LYS A 284 9.08 -10.80 22.99
N GLN A 285 9.28 -11.09 21.70
CA GLN A 285 9.64 -10.06 20.71
C GLN A 285 8.48 -9.08 20.49
N THR A 286 7.26 -9.59 20.35
CA THR A 286 6.05 -8.76 20.22
C THR A 286 5.79 -7.94 21.48
N ARG A 287 5.92 -8.54 22.67
CA ARG A 287 5.77 -7.81 23.94
C ARG A 287 6.77 -6.67 24.09
N ASP A 288 8.03 -6.90 23.74
CA ASP A 288 9.08 -5.88 23.82
C ASP A 288 8.76 -4.72 22.86
N LEU A 289 8.27 -5.02 21.65
CA LEU A 289 7.85 -4.02 20.66
C LEU A 289 6.65 -3.17 21.14
N ILE A 290 5.63 -3.80 21.73
CA ILE A 290 4.46 -3.08 22.26
C ILE A 290 4.85 -2.24 23.48
N THR A 291 5.73 -2.77 24.34
CA THR A 291 6.28 -2.03 25.48
C THR A 291 7.06 -0.81 25.00
N GLN A 292 7.87 -0.93 23.95
CA GLN A 292 8.56 0.20 23.32
C GLN A 292 7.57 1.23 22.76
N ALA A 293 6.48 0.79 22.11
CA ALA A 293 5.45 1.69 21.63
C ALA A 293 4.75 2.47 22.78
N LEU A 294 4.47 1.79 23.89
CA LEU A 294 3.89 2.40 25.09
C LEU A 294 4.85 3.41 25.72
N LEU A 295 6.13 3.03 25.88
CA LEU A 295 7.17 3.92 26.37
C LEU A 295 7.31 5.16 25.47
N TYR A 296 7.25 5.00 24.15
CA TYR A 296 7.28 6.12 23.20
C TYR A 296 6.09 7.08 23.37
N GLN A 297 4.91 6.56 23.74
CA GLN A 297 3.73 7.39 24.05
C GLN A 297 3.87 8.14 25.36
N LEU A 298 4.39 7.48 26.41
CA LEU A 298 4.60 8.09 27.73
C LEU A 298 5.76 9.10 27.74
N GLN A 299 6.66 9.00 26.78
CA GLN A 299 7.79 9.90 26.55
C GLN A 299 7.39 11.15 25.76
N ILE A 300 6.26 11.78 26.08
CA ILE A 300 5.91 13.09 25.48
C ILE A 300 7.05 14.04 25.78
N GLY A 301 7.72 14.50 24.73
CA GLY A 301 8.92 15.30 24.83
C GLY A 301 10.25 14.54 24.86
N LYS A 302 10.35 13.30 25.40
CA LYS A 302 11.63 12.54 25.48
C LYS A 302 12.09 11.90 24.17
N ARG A 303 11.42 12.24 23.07
CA ARG A 303 11.67 11.74 21.72
C ARG A 303 12.88 12.49 21.15
N ASN A 304 14.08 12.10 21.55
CA ASN A 304 15.39 12.69 21.19
C ASN A 304 15.70 12.62 19.68
N GLY A 305 14.88 13.23 18.82
CA GLY A 305 14.94 12.99 17.37
C GLY A 305 14.64 11.54 16.97
N GLN A 306 14.20 10.69 17.91
CA GLN A 306 13.80 9.31 17.64
C GLN A 306 12.44 9.32 16.96
N TRP A 307 12.47 9.01 15.67
CA TRP A 307 11.29 8.86 14.83
C TRP A 307 11.22 7.42 14.31
N PRO A 308 10.69 6.48 15.11
CA PRO A 308 10.58 5.09 14.66
C PRO A 308 9.60 5.01 13.48
N THR A 309 9.83 4.06 12.58
CA THR A 309 8.97 3.84 11.41
C THR A 309 7.51 3.56 11.79
N SER A 310 7.29 2.96 12.95
CA SER A 310 5.96 2.72 13.54
C SER A 310 5.24 3.98 14.02
N ALA A 311 5.91 5.14 14.11
CA ALA A 311 5.34 6.44 14.44
C ALA A 311 5.10 7.32 13.20
N ILE A 312 5.31 6.80 11.99
CA ILE A 312 5.07 7.52 10.74
C ILE A 312 3.61 7.29 10.30
N HIS A 313 2.84 8.37 10.18
CA HIS A 313 1.46 8.31 9.69
C HIS A 313 1.42 7.78 8.25
N ARG A 314 0.39 6.99 7.92
CA ARG A 314 0.06 6.58 6.54
C ARG A 314 -0.30 7.81 5.70
N ASN A 315 -0.14 7.72 4.38
CA ASN A 315 -0.56 8.77 3.45
C ASN A 315 -2.08 9.01 3.47
N SER A 316 -2.84 8.02 3.92
CA SER A 316 -4.30 8.06 4.12
C SER A 316 -4.74 8.65 5.46
N SER A 317 -3.81 8.94 6.38
CA SER A 317 -4.13 9.44 7.70
C SER A 317 -4.62 10.89 7.67
N PHE A 318 -5.36 11.30 8.70
CA PHE A 318 -5.76 12.71 8.87
C PHE A 318 -4.54 13.62 9.13
N TYR A 319 -3.48 13.07 9.71
CA TYR A 319 -2.24 13.78 9.98
C TYR A 319 -1.19 13.48 8.92
N GLU A 320 -0.47 14.51 8.49
CA GLU A 320 0.64 14.39 7.55
C GLU A 320 1.97 14.60 8.27
N ASN A 321 2.98 13.84 7.86
CA ASN A 321 4.34 14.07 8.31
C ASN A 321 4.87 15.31 7.56
N VAL A 322 5.36 16.31 8.31
CA VAL A 322 5.81 17.59 7.74
C VAL A 322 7.18 18.01 8.28
N ALA A 323 7.96 18.68 7.44
CA ALA A 323 9.15 19.42 7.88
C ALA A 323 8.82 20.90 7.96
N ILE A 324 9.22 21.57 9.04
CA ILE A 324 8.94 22.98 9.28
C ILE A 324 10.26 23.76 9.26
N THR A 325 10.28 24.88 8.55
CA THR A 325 11.36 25.85 8.58
C THR A 325 10.78 27.27 8.69
N ALA A 326 11.51 28.19 9.31
CA ALA A 326 11.14 29.60 9.37
C ALA A 326 12.20 30.45 8.68
N GLU A 327 11.74 31.39 7.88
CA GLU A 327 12.55 32.43 7.26
C GLU A 327 12.10 33.78 7.81
N LEU A 328 13.05 34.56 8.33
CA LEU A 328 12.79 35.88 8.91
C LEU A 328 12.99 36.96 7.84
N LEU A 329 11.93 37.69 7.51
CA LEU A 329 12.00 38.93 6.73
C LEU A 329 11.79 40.13 7.68
N PRO A 330 12.25 41.34 7.32
CA PRO A 330 12.26 42.50 8.22
C PRO A 330 10.91 42.80 8.90
N ASP A 331 9.79 42.59 8.19
CA ASP A 331 8.44 42.90 8.70
C ASP A 331 7.56 41.64 8.91
N ILE A 332 7.99 40.47 8.44
CA ILE A 332 7.15 39.26 8.36
C ILE A 332 8.00 38.02 8.66
N THR A 333 7.49 37.11 9.49
CA THR A 333 8.05 35.75 9.58
C THR A 333 7.31 34.81 8.65
N LEU A 334 8.04 34.17 7.75
CA LEU A 334 7.50 33.18 6.82
C LEU A 334 7.80 31.78 7.36
N ILE A 335 6.77 31.10 7.87
CA ILE A 335 6.89 29.67 8.18
C ILE A 335 6.62 28.89 6.89
N LYS A 336 7.62 28.15 6.42
CA LYS A 336 7.52 27.22 5.31
C LYS A 336 7.38 25.80 5.87
N VAL A 337 6.36 25.09 5.43
CA VAL A 337 6.09 23.71 5.83
C VAL A 337 6.15 22.84 4.58
N PHE A 338 7.02 21.84 4.56
CA PHE A 338 7.06 20.85 3.49
C PHE A 338 6.26 19.63 3.91
N SER A 339 5.21 19.32 3.14
CA SER A 339 4.49 18.05 3.28
C SER A 339 5.19 16.99 2.46
N PHE A 340 5.69 15.95 3.13
CA PHE A 340 6.30 14.80 2.48
C PHE A 340 5.27 14.02 1.65
N THR A 341 4.04 13.92 2.13
CA THR A 341 2.95 13.21 1.45
C THR A 341 2.55 13.88 0.13
N ARG A 342 2.44 15.22 0.13
CA ARG A 342 2.00 15.99 -1.05
C ARG A 342 3.16 16.45 -1.93
N ASN A 343 4.40 16.25 -1.49
CA ASN A 343 5.60 16.80 -2.11
C ASN A 343 5.45 18.30 -2.43
N LYS A 344 4.90 19.07 -1.49
CA LYS A 344 4.51 20.47 -1.69
C LYS A 344 4.91 21.33 -0.49
N TRP A 345 5.39 22.54 -0.80
CA TRP A 345 5.63 23.59 0.17
C TRP A 345 4.36 24.39 0.44
N PHE A 346 4.05 24.55 1.72
CA PHE A 346 3.06 25.48 2.25
C PHE A 346 3.81 26.63 2.92
N SER A 347 3.26 27.84 2.86
CA SER A 347 3.86 28.98 3.53
C SER A 347 2.79 29.83 4.20
N THR A 348 2.99 30.15 5.46
CA THR A 348 2.12 31.05 6.22
C THR A 348 2.93 32.26 6.67
N LYS A 349 2.37 33.44 6.42
CA LYS A 349 2.89 34.71 6.92
C LYS A 349 2.33 34.93 8.32
N ILE A 350 3.22 35.12 9.29
CA ILE A 350 2.87 35.44 10.67
C ILE A 350 3.20 36.91 10.91
N LYS A 351 2.36 37.59 11.70
CA LYS A 351 2.60 38.99 12.10
C LYS A 351 4.01 39.14 12.68
N SER A 352 4.59 40.33 12.49
CA SER A 352 5.98 40.65 12.76
C SER A 352 6.47 40.02 14.06
N PHE A 353 7.58 39.31 13.94
CA PHE A 353 8.26 38.73 15.09
C PHE A 353 8.99 39.84 15.84
N PRO A 354 8.87 39.93 17.17
CA PRO A 354 9.31 41.11 17.92
C PRO A 354 10.83 41.19 18.15
N GLY A 355 11.63 40.25 17.63
CA GLY A 355 13.08 40.28 17.83
C GLY A 355 13.89 40.21 16.54
N THR A 356 15.19 40.50 16.68
CA THR A 356 16.08 40.85 15.56
C THR A 356 16.62 39.65 14.80
N GLU A 357 16.78 38.50 15.46
CA GLU A 357 17.27 37.25 14.84
C GLU A 357 16.56 36.02 15.44
N VAL A 358 16.06 35.12 14.58
CA VAL A 358 15.53 33.80 14.96
C VAL A 358 16.67 32.79 14.90
N PHE A 359 16.97 32.14 16.02
CA PHE A 359 18.09 31.19 16.09
C PHE A 359 17.72 29.82 15.53
N ARG A 360 16.62 29.21 16.02
CA ARG A 360 16.04 27.96 15.50
C ARG A 360 14.59 27.78 16.00
N LEU A 361 13.84 26.95 15.27
CA LEU A 361 12.54 26.44 15.68
C LEU A 361 12.69 25.11 16.41
N ALA A 362 11.83 24.85 17.40
CA ALA A 362 11.69 23.54 18.00
C ALA A 362 10.22 23.27 18.30
N ALA A 363 9.77 22.06 17.97
CA ALA A 363 8.44 21.61 18.30
C ALA A 363 8.51 20.82 19.61
N VAL A 364 7.74 21.23 20.61
CA VAL A 364 7.54 20.46 21.85
C VAL A 364 6.05 20.17 21.96
N ASP A 365 5.71 18.89 21.96
CA ASP A 365 4.34 18.39 22.00
C ASP A 365 3.46 18.93 20.85
N LYS A 366 2.59 19.91 21.13
CA LYS A 366 1.65 20.53 20.16
C LYS A 366 1.97 21.99 19.85
N SER A 367 3.05 22.52 20.44
CA SER A 367 3.42 23.93 20.33
C SER A 367 4.75 24.08 19.61
N LEU A 368 4.83 25.11 18.75
CA LEU A 368 6.06 25.50 18.11
C LEU A 368 6.71 26.62 18.93
N TYR A 369 7.95 26.39 19.34
CA TYR A 369 8.75 27.35 20.07
C TYR A 369 9.87 27.90 19.18
N SER A 370 10.19 29.16 19.39
CA SER A 370 11.30 29.86 18.72
C SER A 370 12.12 30.61 19.75
N LEU A 371 13.44 30.56 19.60
CA LEU A 371 14.35 31.37 20.39
C LEU A 371 14.75 32.63 19.65
N CYS A 372 14.69 33.77 20.33
CA CYS A 372 15.07 35.04 19.77
C CYS A 372 15.89 35.91 20.72
N VAL A 373 16.73 36.76 20.15
CA VAL A 373 17.33 37.91 20.84
C VAL A 373 16.50 39.16 20.55
N THR A 374 16.03 39.83 21.60
CA THR A 374 15.30 41.09 21.54
C THR A 374 16.18 42.23 22.07
N LEU A 375 16.09 43.42 21.48
CA LEU A 375 16.73 44.64 21.99
C LEU A 375 15.91 45.19 23.16
N LYS A 376 16.54 45.47 24.31
CA LYS A 376 15.86 46.17 25.41
C LYS A 376 15.57 47.61 24.99
N SER A 377 14.42 48.13 25.43
CA SER A 377 14.07 49.55 25.29
C SER A 377 15.11 50.42 25.99
N ARG A 378 15.42 51.59 25.42
CA ARG A 378 16.43 52.57 25.89
C ARG A 378 16.22 53.12 27.31
N TRP A 379 15.18 52.68 28.03
CA TRP A 379 14.78 53.21 29.34
C TRP A 379 15.01 52.25 30.51
N ASP A 380 15.46 51.01 30.27
CA ASP A 380 15.81 50.07 31.34
C ASP A 380 17.29 50.21 31.70
N ASN A 381 17.59 50.83 32.84
CA ASN A 381 18.93 51.00 33.41
C ASN A 381 19.49 49.67 33.98
N GLU A 382 19.85 48.72 33.11
CA GLU A 382 20.75 47.61 33.43
C GLU A 382 21.73 47.35 32.29
N ASP A 383 22.99 47.05 32.62
CA ASP A 383 24.19 47.00 31.78
C ASP A 383 24.21 46.05 30.56
N GLU A 384 23.08 45.46 30.14
CA GLU A 384 23.02 44.57 28.96
C GLU A 384 21.86 44.91 28.00
N PRO A 385 22.16 45.34 26.75
CA PRO A 385 21.17 45.91 25.82
C PRO A 385 20.31 44.88 25.06
N TYR A 386 20.53 43.57 25.25
CA TYR A 386 19.69 42.56 24.63
C TYR A 386 19.24 41.48 25.61
N ARG A 387 18.05 40.91 25.34
CA ARG A 387 17.42 39.86 26.14
C ARG A 387 17.11 38.66 25.25
N LEU A 388 17.51 37.47 25.70
CA LEU A 388 17.08 36.21 25.08
C LEU A 388 15.66 35.87 25.54
N SER A 389 14.74 35.74 24.60
CA SER A 389 13.32 35.49 24.84
C SER A 389 12.84 34.27 24.08
N LEU A 390 12.09 33.41 24.75
CA LEU A 390 11.45 32.25 24.13
C LEU A 390 10.04 32.64 23.70
N PHE A 391 9.70 32.39 22.44
CA PHE A 391 8.37 32.64 21.90
C PHE A 391 7.65 31.33 21.63
N GLU A 392 6.39 31.25 22.06
CA GLU A 392 5.46 30.18 21.70
C GLU A 392 4.50 30.69 20.62
N LEU A 393 4.27 29.88 19.58
CA LEU A 393 3.30 30.19 18.55
C LEU A 393 1.90 29.76 19.01
N MET A 394 1.07 30.73 19.40
CA MET A 394 -0.32 30.51 19.80
C MET A 394 -1.25 31.29 18.87
N HIS A 395 -2.23 30.62 18.25
CA HIS A 395 -3.27 31.26 17.43
C HIS A 395 -2.73 32.23 16.34
N ASN A 396 -1.71 31.81 15.59
CA ASN A 396 -1.03 32.63 14.55
C ASN A 396 -0.35 33.91 15.09
N ALA A 397 -0.05 33.99 16.39
CA ALA A 397 0.72 35.06 16.99
C ALA A 397 1.81 34.48 17.89
N TRP A 398 2.97 35.14 17.91
CA TRP A 398 4.04 34.79 18.83
C TRP A 398 3.78 35.42 20.18
N SER A 399 3.65 34.60 21.21
CA SER A 399 3.57 35.04 22.61
C SER A 399 4.90 34.80 23.31
N GLU A 400 5.47 35.83 23.91
CA GLU A 400 6.70 35.73 24.69
C GLU A 400 6.43 34.96 25.99
N LYS A 401 7.21 33.91 26.25
CA LYS A 401 7.35 33.34 27.59
C LYS A 401 8.51 34.01 28.27
N GLN A 402 8.20 34.76 29.32
CA GLN A 402 9.22 35.45 30.10
C GLN A 402 9.98 34.44 30.96
N PHE A 403 11.25 34.23 30.62
CA PHE A 403 12.22 33.59 31.50
C PHE A 403 13.11 34.66 32.12
N HIS A 404 13.56 34.43 33.35
CA HIS A 404 14.68 35.18 33.92
C HIS A 404 15.97 34.48 33.47
N LEU A 405 16.51 34.93 32.34
CA LEU A 405 17.76 34.44 31.78
C LEU A 405 18.76 35.58 31.84
N ARG A 406 19.77 35.47 32.72
CA ARG A 406 20.95 36.33 32.70
C ARG A 406 21.99 35.67 31.80
N ILE A 407 21.82 35.83 30.49
CA ILE A 407 22.68 35.17 29.50
C ILE A 407 23.14 36.20 28.45
N PRO A 408 24.46 36.29 28.15
CA PRO A 408 25.00 37.19 27.15
C PRO A 408 24.40 36.96 25.75
N PRO A 409 23.81 37.97 25.11
CA PRO A 409 23.02 37.78 23.89
C PRO A 409 23.82 37.53 22.60
N LEU A 410 25.13 37.80 22.59
CA LEU A 410 25.97 37.79 21.39
C LEU A 410 26.76 36.47 21.19
N CYS A 411 26.46 35.42 21.96
CA CYS A 411 27.13 34.13 21.84
C CYS A 411 26.42 33.16 20.88
N ARG A 412 27.13 32.14 20.40
CA ARG A 412 26.51 31.07 19.60
C ARG A 412 25.74 30.11 20.50
N TYR A 413 24.42 30.10 20.34
CA TYR A 413 23.54 29.16 21.01
C TYR A 413 23.10 28.04 20.07
N PHE A 414 23.22 26.80 20.52
CA PHE A 414 22.47 25.69 19.96
C PHE A 414 21.16 25.55 20.73
N PHE A 415 20.08 25.54 19.98
CA PHE A 415 18.72 25.41 20.48
C PHE A 415 18.18 24.05 20.07
N THR A 416 17.80 23.25 21.06
CA THR A 416 17.20 21.95 20.82
C THR A 416 16.06 21.72 21.81
N ALA A 417 14.95 21.19 21.32
CA ALA A 417 13.93 20.64 22.19
C ALA A 417 14.30 19.20 22.49
N VAL A 418 14.47 18.92 23.77
CA VAL A 418 14.60 17.57 24.29
C VAL A 418 13.77 17.57 25.55
N ASN A 419 12.73 16.76 25.64
CA ASN A 419 11.86 16.82 26.80
C ASN A 419 10.50 17.45 26.51
N ASP A 420 9.79 17.67 27.60
CA ASP A 420 9.01 18.89 27.78
C ASP A 420 9.89 20.14 27.91
N TYR A 421 11.22 20.00 27.81
CA TYR A 421 12.17 21.07 28.05
C TYR A 421 12.84 21.52 26.76
N ILE A 422 13.32 22.76 26.81
CA ILE A 422 14.08 23.37 25.75
C ILE A 422 15.48 23.61 26.28
N TYR A 423 16.47 23.08 25.60
CA TYR A 423 17.87 23.25 25.99
C TYR A 423 18.51 24.34 25.15
N LEU A 424 19.23 25.21 25.85
CA LEU A 424 20.15 26.18 25.28
C LEU A 424 21.55 25.77 25.64
N LEU A 425 22.33 25.41 24.62
CA LEU A 425 23.75 25.14 24.76
C LEU A 425 24.51 26.35 24.24
N ASN A 426 25.36 26.95 25.07
CA ASN A 426 26.27 27.99 24.63
C ASN A 426 27.66 27.39 24.45
N SER A 427 28.20 27.41 23.22
CA SER A 427 29.56 26.91 22.95
C SER A 427 30.64 27.78 23.61
N ASP A 428 30.43 29.08 23.65
CA ASP A 428 31.42 30.07 24.07
C ASP A 428 31.51 30.14 25.60
N LEU A 429 30.37 29.98 26.29
CA LEU A 429 30.30 30.00 27.75
C LEU A 429 30.34 28.60 28.37
N ARG A 430 30.34 27.52 27.58
CA ARG A 430 30.28 26.12 28.04
C ARG A 430 29.18 25.90 29.09
N THR A 431 28.00 26.46 28.83
CA THR A 431 26.84 26.35 29.73
C THR A 431 25.67 25.65 29.03
N ILE A 432 24.95 24.82 29.79
CA ILE A 432 23.66 24.24 29.39
C ILE A 432 22.59 24.86 30.27
N TRP A 433 21.59 25.44 29.63
CA TRP A 433 20.36 25.86 30.29
C TRP A 433 19.23 24.95 29.88
N ARG A 434 18.44 24.54 30.86
CA ARG A 434 17.16 23.84 30.66
C ARG A 434 16.04 24.82 30.93
N LEU A 435 15.27 25.12 29.90
CA LEU A 435 14.05 25.92 29.97
C LEU A 435 12.85 24.98 30.07
N ASP A 436 11.98 25.24 31.03
CA ASP A 436 10.67 24.60 31.10
C ASP A 436 9.59 25.54 30.55
N PRO A 437 9.10 25.32 29.31
CA PRO A 437 8.01 26.10 28.74
C PRO A 437 6.70 26.03 29.54
N LYS A 438 6.44 25.00 30.36
CA LYS A 438 5.21 24.89 31.15
C LYS A 438 5.28 25.68 32.46
N SER A 439 6.40 25.60 33.16
CA SER A 439 6.59 26.28 34.45
C SER A 439 7.28 27.65 34.35
N THR A 440 7.74 28.04 33.16
CA THR A 440 8.55 29.25 32.90
C THR A 440 9.84 29.32 33.73
N LEU A 441 10.27 28.19 34.29
CA LEU A 441 11.50 28.10 35.07
C LEU A 441 12.68 27.82 34.14
N SER A 442 13.78 28.53 34.38
CA SER A 442 15.08 28.27 33.77
C SER A 442 16.02 27.68 34.82
N VAL A 443 16.68 26.58 34.49
CA VAL A 443 17.68 25.94 35.35
C VAL A 443 18.99 25.84 34.58
N GLN A 444 20.06 26.41 35.14
CA GLN A 444 21.42 26.20 34.65
C GLN A 444 21.89 24.82 35.11
N LEU A 445 22.10 23.90 34.16
CA LEU A 445 22.44 22.50 34.48
C LEU A 445 23.94 22.27 34.62
N ALA A 446 24.78 23.04 33.93
CA ALA A 446 26.23 22.87 33.97
C ALA A 446 26.97 24.18 33.68
N ASN A 447 28.08 24.38 34.37
CA ASN A 447 29.14 25.36 34.08
C ASN A 447 30.41 24.56 33.78
N ASN A 448 31.07 24.81 32.65
CA ASN A 448 32.27 24.09 32.17
C ASN A 448 32.01 22.69 31.62
N ILE A 449 31.24 22.61 30.53
CA ILE A 449 31.17 21.41 29.68
C ILE A 449 32.58 21.11 29.12
N PRO A 450 33.01 19.83 29.03
CA PRO A 450 34.24 19.43 28.36
C PRO A 450 34.28 19.89 26.89
N ASP A 451 35.48 19.93 26.29
CA ASP A 451 35.66 20.28 24.87
C ASP A 451 35.20 19.17 23.90
N ASP A 452 35.04 17.95 24.41
CA ASP A 452 34.47 16.77 23.73
C ASP A 452 32.96 16.65 24.01
#